data_AF-A0A1B1KI96-F1
#
_entry.id   AF-A0A1B1KI96-F1
#
_cell.length_a   1.000
_cell.length_b   1.000
_cell.length_c   1.000
_cell.angle_alpha   90.00
_cell.angle_beta   90.00
_cell.angle_gamma   90.00
#
_symmetry.space_group_name_H-M   'P 1'
#
loop_
_entity.id
_entity.type
_entity.pdbx_description
1 polymer ?
#
loop_
_entity_poly.entity_id
_entity_poly.type
_entity_poly.pdbx_seq_one_letter_code
_entity_poly.pdbx_strand_id
1 'polypeptide(L)' 'MARLRTESIRLLGNGNCTRPTLLDCNYETCTHFSTNESHRTRLTDQAADAASRSEPRREKVYLELFTTLDNRAPHPRSPA' A
#
# COMPACT_ATOMS: atom_id res chain seq x y z
N MET A 1 0.80 12.46 -28.43
CA MET A 1 0.45 13.02 -27.09
C MET A 1 -1.04 13.02 -26.76
N ALA A 2 -1.96 12.88 -27.72
CA ALA A 2 -3.40 12.86 -27.42
C ALA A 2 -3.86 11.62 -26.63
N ARG A 3 -3.32 10.44 -26.96
CA ARG A 3 -3.71 9.15 -26.37
C ARG A 3 -3.41 9.04 -24.86
N LEU A 4 -2.26 9.57 -24.41
CA LEU A 4 -1.87 9.60 -22.99
C LEU A 4 -2.79 10.49 -22.13
N ARG A 5 -3.36 11.57 -22.72
CA ARG A 5 -4.34 12.43 -22.04
C ARG A 5 -5.70 11.75 -21.85
N THR A 6 -6.07 10.84 -22.73
CA THR A 6 -7.32 10.07 -22.62
C THR A 6 -7.21 8.99 -21.54
N GLU A 7 -6.02 8.40 -21.36
CA GLU A 7 -5.78 7.31 -20.41
C GLU A 7 -5.62 7.80 -18.95
N SER A 8 -5.23 9.06 -18.72
CA SER A 8 -5.11 9.65 -17.37
C SER A 8 -6.44 9.96 -16.67
N ILE A 9 -7.58 9.77 -17.35
CA ILE A 9 -8.93 10.01 -16.81
C ILE A 9 -9.37 8.85 -15.87
N ARG A 10 -8.62 7.73 -15.84
CA ARG A 10 -9.03 6.48 -15.18
C ARG A 10 -8.33 6.13 -13.87
N LEU A 11 -7.61 7.05 -13.22
CA LEU A 11 -6.99 6.75 -11.93
C LEU A 11 -7.55 7.70 -10.86
N LEU A 12 -8.28 7.09 -9.92
CA LEU A 12 -9.06 7.68 -8.81
C LEU A 12 -10.53 8.03 -9.16
N GLY A 13 -11.31 7.02 -9.57
CA GLY A 13 -12.71 6.78 -9.15
C GLY A 13 -13.84 7.76 -9.51
N ASN A 14 -13.60 9.02 -9.83
CA ASN A 14 -14.67 10.03 -9.98
C ASN A 14 -14.31 11.19 -10.93
N GLY A 15 -13.22 11.06 -11.68
CA GLY A 15 -13.13 11.54 -13.08
C GLY A 15 -13.19 13.03 -13.40
N ASN A 16 -13.25 13.98 -12.46
CA ASN A 16 -13.35 15.41 -12.79
C ASN A 16 -12.54 16.38 -11.91
N CYS A 17 -11.66 15.89 -11.03
CA CYS A 17 -10.94 16.79 -10.13
C CYS A 17 -9.77 17.49 -10.84
N THR A 18 -9.97 18.73 -11.28
CA THR A 18 -8.86 19.67 -11.46
C THR A 18 -8.39 20.09 -10.06
N ARG A 19 -7.11 19.86 -9.72
CA ARG A 19 -6.57 20.24 -8.40
C ARG A 19 -6.65 21.77 -8.25
N PRO A 20 -7.38 22.30 -7.24
CA PRO A 20 -7.44 23.74 -7.00
C PRO A 20 -6.06 24.31 -6.69
N THR A 21 -5.74 25.51 -7.17
CA THR A 21 -4.47 26.22 -6.89
C THR A 21 -4.27 26.52 -5.40
N LEU A 22 -5.35 26.61 -4.62
CA LEU A 22 -5.28 26.77 -3.16
C LEU A 22 -4.82 25.49 -2.41
N LEU A 23 -4.71 24.36 -3.12
CA LEU A 23 -4.21 23.07 -2.64
C LEU A 23 -2.76 22.83 -3.13
N ASP A 24 -2.00 23.88 -3.46
CA ASP A 24 -0.54 23.74 -3.56
C ASP A 24 -0.01 23.29 -2.20
N CYS A 25 0.70 22.17 -2.20
CA CYS A 25 1.02 21.38 -1.02
C CYS A 25 1.75 22.22 0.05
N ASN A 26 1.04 22.69 1.07
CA ASN A 26 1.59 22.56 2.41
C ASN A 26 1.58 21.06 2.70
N TYR A 27 2.75 20.46 2.95
CA TYR A 27 2.85 19.07 3.40
C TYR A 27 2.14 18.96 4.76
N GLU A 28 0.82 18.85 4.76
CA GLU A 28 0.08 18.37 5.92
C GLU A 28 0.58 16.95 6.18
N THR A 29 0.98 16.72 7.43
CA THR A 29 1.65 15.52 7.94
C THR A 29 1.24 14.26 7.19
N CYS A 30 2.11 13.77 6.29
CA CYS A 30 1.89 12.48 5.66
C CYS A 30 1.86 11.43 6.78
N THR A 31 0.70 10.79 6.97
CA THR A 31 0.61 9.60 7.81
C THR A 31 1.51 8.55 7.21
N HIS A 32 2.63 8.27 7.88
CA HIS A 32 3.53 7.22 7.47
C HIS A 32 2.83 5.87 7.66
N PHE A 33 2.43 5.24 6.57
CA PHE A 33 1.99 3.85 6.59
C PHE A 33 3.21 2.95 6.48
N SER A 34 3.47 2.17 7.53
CA SER A 34 4.39 1.04 7.45
C SER A 34 3.73 -0.24 7.95
N THR A 35 4.06 -1.34 7.28
CA THR A 35 3.71 -2.67 7.76
C THR A 35 4.36 -2.90 9.12
N ASN A 36 3.54 -3.34 10.07
CA ASN A 36 3.94 -3.63 11.44
C ASN A 36 3.19 -4.88 11.93
N GLU A 37 3.51 -5.33 13.14
CA GLU A 37 3.01 -6.58 13.71
C GLU A 37 1.48 -6.67 13.81
N SER A 38 0.77 -5.54 13.96
CA SER A 38 -0.70 -5.54 14.01
C SER A 38 -1.36 -5.99 12.69
N HIS A 39 -0.59 -5.99 11.60
CA HIS A 39 -1.04 -6.45 10.29
C HIS A 39 -0.78 -7.95 10.06
N ARG A 40 -0.07 -8.66 10.95
CA ARG A 40 0.35 -10.05 10.72
C ARG A 40 -0.83 -10.96 10.38
N THR A 41 -1.93 -10.89 11.12
CA THR A 41 -3.12 -11.72 10.85
C THR A 41 -3.65 -11.51 9.43
N ARG A 42 -3.80 -10.25 9.01
CA ARG A 42 -4.28 -9.95 7.65
C ARG A 42 -3.32 -10.42 6.56
N LEU A 43 -2.01 -10.29 6.78
CA LEU A 43 -1.00 -10.80 5.85
C LEU A 43 -1.06 -12.32 5.73
N THR A 44 -1.34 -13.04 6.84
CA THR A 44 -1.49 -14.51 6.83
C THR A 44 -2.69 -14.93 6.00
N ASP A 45 -3.84 -14.29 6.22
CA ASP A 45 -5.05 -14.58 5.46
C ASP A 45 -4.85 -14.30 3.96
N GLN A 46 -4.15 -13.21 3.63
CA GLN A 46 -3.84 -12.84 2.24
C GLN A 46 -2.84 -13.79 1.56
N ALA A 47 -1.86 -14.30 2.31
CA ALA A 47 -0.94 -15.33 1.82
C ALA A 47 -1.68 -16.64 1.54
N ALA A 48 -2.55 -17.07 2.46
CA ALA A 48 -3.38 -18.26 2.30
C ALA A 48 -4.34 -18.14 1.09
N ASP A 49 -4.98 -16.98 0.91
CA ASP A 49 -5.81 -16.72 -0.27
C ASP A 49 -4.98 -16.81 -1.55
N ALA A 50 -3.77 -16.23 -1.59
CA ALA A 50 -2.88 -16.31 -2.74
C ALA A 50 -2.47 -17.75 -3.09
N ALA A 51 -2.14 -18.56 -2.08
CA ALA A 51 -1.84 -19.97 -2.26
C ALA A 51 -3.05 -20.74 -2.80
N SER A 52 -4.24 -20.54 -2.21
CA SER A 52 -5.48 -21.21 -2.64
C SER A 52 -5.86 -20.89 -4.08
N ARG A 53 -5.50 -19.69 -4.56
CA ARG A 53 -5.77 -19.22 -5.92
C ARG A 53 -4.62 -19.50 -6.90
N SER A 54 -3.57 -20.21 -6.47
CA SER A 54 -2.38 -20.49 -7.29
C SER A 54 -1.75 -19.22 -7.87
N GLU A 55 -1.63 -18.16 -7.07
CA GLU A 55 -1.03 -16.88 -7.45
C GLU A 55 0.38 -16.72 -6.82
N PRO A 56 1.42 -17.40 -7.35
CA PRO A 56 2.72 -17.54 -6.68
C PRO A 56 3.46 -16.21 -6.53
N ARG A 57 3.26 -15.28 -7.47
CA ARG A 57 3.86 -13.94 -7.38
C ARG A 57 3.27 -13.14 -6.22
N ARG A 58 1.96 -13.27 -5.98
CA ARG A 58 1.27 -12.54 -4.91
C ARG A 58 1.61 -13.14 -3.56
N GLU A 59 1.62 -14.47 -3.47
CA GLU A 59 2.05 -15.21 -2.28
C GLU A 59 3.47 -14.80 -1.86
N LYS A 60 4.41 -14.77 -2.82
CA LYS A 60 5.80 -14.36 -2.58
C LYS A 60 5.91 -12.97 -1.93
N VAL A 61 5.11 -12.00 -2.36
CA VAL A 61 5.12 -10.65 -1.78
C VAL A 61 4.76 -10.69 -0.28
N TYR A 62 3.75 -11.47 0.10
CA TYR A 62 3.37 -11.58 1.52
C TYR A 62 4.44 -12.31 2.35
N LEU A 63 5.07 -13.35 1.79
CA LEU A 63 6.18 -14.05 2.45
C LEU A 63 7.40 -13.15 2.67
N GLU A 64 7.73 -12.27 1.71
CA GLU A 64 8.79 -11.27 1.86
C GLU A 64 8.43 -10.22 2.92
N LEU A 65 7.15 -9.84 3.03
CA LEU A 65 6.69 -8.95 4.09
C LEU A 65 6.82 -9.58 5.48
N PHE A 66 6.55 -10.88 5.65
CA PHE A 66 6.82 -11.57 6.92
C PHE A 66 8.30 -11.56 7.27
N THR A 67 9.16 -11.86 6.29
CA THR A 67 10.62 -11.82 6.48
C THR A 67 11.06 -10.42 6.92
N THR A 68 10.45 -9.37 6.35
CA THR A 68 10.74 -7.99 6.74
C THR A 68 10.26 -7.67 8.16
N LEU A 69 9.09 -8.17 8.56
CA LEU A 69 8.54 -7.99 9.90
C LEU A 69 9.40 -8.71 10.96
N ASP A 70 9.80 -9.96 10.70
CA ASP A 70 10.59 -10.77 11.63
C ASP A 70 12.00 -10.19 11.83
N ASN A 71 12.58 -9.60 10.78
CA ASN A 71 13.90 -8.97 10.83
C ASN A 71 13.87 -7.52 11.33
N ARG A 72 12.69 -6.93 11.53
CA ARG A 72 12.59 -5.56 12.02
C ARG A 72 12.83 -5.54 13.52
N ALA A 73 13.92 -4.89 13.95
CA ALA A 73 14.09 -4.55 15.36
C ALA A 73 12.87 -3.73 15.84
N PRO A 74 12.36 -3.96 17.06
CA PRO A 74 11.24 -3.19 17.61
C PRO A 74 11.50 -1.70 17.44
N HIS A 75 10.60 -1.00 16.74
CA HIS A 75 10.76 0.43 16.58
C HIS A 75 10.49 1.09 17.94
N PRO A 76 11.34 2.01 18.43
CA PRO A 76 11.27 2.53 19.81
C PRO A 76 10.00 3.33 20.15
N ARG A 77 9.07 3.47 19.19
CA ARG A 77 7.76 4.12 19.36
C ARG A 77 6.57 3.23 19.00
N SER A 78 6.76 1.93 18.78
CA SER A 78 5.65 0.99 18.67
C SER A 78 5.11 0.72 20.09
N PRO A 79 3.85 1.07 20.40
CA PRO A 79 3.26 0.70 21.68
C PRO A 79 3.12 -0.82 21.77
N ALA A 80 3.24 -1.34 23.00
CA ALA A 80 2.99 -2.73 23.36
C ALA A 80 1.52 -3.10 23.17
#